data_AF-A0AAD9IWI1-F1
#
_entry.id   AF-A0AAD9IWI1-F1
#
_cell.length_a   1.000
_cell.length_b   1.000
_cell.length_c   1.000
_cell.angle_alpha   90.00
_cell.angle_beta   90.00
_cell.angle_gamma   90.00
#
_symmetry.space_group_name_H-M   'P 1'
#
loop_
_entity.id
_entity.type
_entity.pdbx_description
1 polymer ?
#
loop_
_entity_poly.entity_id
_entity_poly.type
_entity_poly.pdbx_seq_one_letter_code
_entity_poly.pdbx_strand_id
1 'polypeptide(L)'
;MPVVAHASKDVMDVCEELFTDSRWNCSTIRLAPNYLPDLTGGSREQAFVYALASSAITQAVSKACSVGVTPKCGCGRLPNEPPPGEFKWGGCGDDVRFGTIFGETFTDMTTASRKKRDSRRELMNRHNSAVGRKVSEMTWKTR
;
A
#
# COMPACT_ATOMS: atom_id res chain seq x y z
N MET A 1 -3.16 2.37 -14.83
CA MET A 1 -3.64 3.40 -13.87
C MET A 1 -2.45 4.22 -13.40
N PRO A 2 -2.38 5.53 -13.69
CA PRO A 2 -1.20 6.36 -13.40
C PRO A 2 -0.83 6.42 -11.91
N VAL A 3 -1.82 6.53 -11.02
CA VAL A 3 -1.63 6.57 -9.55
C VAL A 3 -0.85 5.35 -9.04
N VAL A 4 -1.22 4.16 -9.51
CA VAL A 4 -0.56 2.90 -9.10
C VAL A 4 0.86 2.80 -9.65
N ALA A 5 1.10 3.26 -10.89
CA ALA A 5 2.43 3.26 -11.48
C ALA A 5 3.37 4.24 -10.76
N HIS A 6 2.86 5.40 -10.32
CA HIS A 6 3.61 6.35 -9.52
C HIS A 6 3.93 5.77 -8.13
N ALA A 7 2.93 5.24 -7.43
CA ALA A 7 3.11 4.59 -6.14
C ALA A 7 4.14 3.45 -6.21
N SER A 8 4.17 2.70 -7.32
CA SER A 8 5.15 1.63 -7.51
C SER A 8 6.59 2.16 -7.61
N LYS A 9 6.80 3.34 -8.22
CA LYS A 9 8.12 3.99 -8.26
C LYS A 9 8.50 4.50 -6.88
N ASP A 10 7.58 5.15 -6.19
CA ASP A 10 7.82 5.66 -4.83
C ASP A 10 8.23 4.52 -3.88
N VAL A 11 7.62 3.34 -4.02
CA VAL A 11 8.01 2.13 -3.26
C VAL A 11 9.45 1.72 -3.54
N MET A 12 9.90 1.76 -4.81
CA MET A 12 11.28 1.40 -5.17
C MET A 12 12.26 2.38 -4.51
N ASP A 13 12.00 3.67 -4.64
CA ASP A 13 12.88 4.71 -4.13
C ASP A 13 12.94 4.69 -2.58
N VAL A 14 11.79 4.58 -1.90
CA VAL A 14 11.71 4.48 -0.44
C VAL A 14 12.37 3.20 0.08
N CYS A 15 12.21 2.08 -0.62
CA CYS A 15 12.81 0.82 -0.18
C CYS A 15 14.34 0.86 -0.24
N GLU A 16 14.91 1.42 -1.31
CA GLU A 16 16.35 1.63 -1.43
C GLU A 16 16.86 2.62 -0.36
N GLU A 17 16.14 3.72 -0.14
CA GLU A 17 16.49 4.71 0.89
C GLU A 17 16.52 4.08 2.30
N LEU A 18 15.47 3.34 2.67
CA LEU A 18 15.37 2.71 3.99
C LEU A 18 16.46 1.67 4.27
N PHE A 19 16.96 1.03 3.22
CA PHE A 19 17.92 -0.07 3.33
C PHE A 19 19.31 0.29 2.79
N THR A 20 19.62 1.57 2.60
CA THR A 20 20.90 2.02 2.03
C THR A 20 22.11 1.50 2.83
N ASP A 21 22.03 1.49 4.16
CA ASP A 21 23.11 1.03 5.04
C ASP A 21 23.01 -0.47 5.42
N SER A 22 22.13 -1.22 4.75
CA SER A 22 21.92 -2.65 5.01
C SER A 22 22.63 -3.53 3.98
N ARG A 23 22.98 -4.77 4.37
CA ARG A 23 23.57 -5.75 3.44
C ARG A 23 22.66 -6.03 2.23
N TRP A 24 21.35 -6.05 2.47
CA TRP A 24 20.34 -6.04 1.42
C TRP A 24 19.86 -4.60 1.27
N ASN A 25 20.11 -3.98 0.12
CA ASN A 25 19.83 -2.56 -0.14
C ASN A 25 18.58 -2.32 -1.00
N CYS A 26 17.72 -3.33 -1.14
CA CYS A 26 16.52 -3.33 -1.95
C CYS A 26 16.69 -3.09 -3.47
N SER A 27 17.91 -2.96 -4.01
CA SER A 27 18.14 -2.65 -5.44
C SER A 27 17.49 -3.62 -6.45
N THR A 28 17.28 -4.87 -6.04
CA THR A 28 16.66 -5.92 -6.85
C THR A 28 15.18 -5.65 -7.15
N ILE A 29 14.52 -4.76 -6.40
CA ILE A 29 13.12 -4.37 -6.61
C ILE A 29 12.91 -3.73 -7.98
N ARG A 30 13.94 -3.08 -8.55
CA ARG A 30 13.89 -2.46 -9.88
C ARG A 30 13.85 -3.46 -11.03
N LEU A 31 14.13 -4.74 -10.77
CA LEU A 31 14.07 -5.81 -11.76
C LEU A 31 12.64 -6.30 -12.02
N ALA A 32 11.63 -5.68 -11.40
CA ALA A 32 10.22 -5.99 -11.62
C ALA A 32 9.89 -6.12 -13.13
N PRO A 33 9.14 -7.15 -13.55
CA PRO A 33 8.55 -8.23 -12.75
C PRO A 33 9.48 -9.43 -12.50
N ASN A 34 10.70 -9.41 -13.03
CA ASN A 34 11.68 -10.51 -12.99
C ASN A 34 12.55 -10.42 -11.73
N TYR A 35 11.91 -10.60 -10.57
CA TYR A 35 12.56 -10.54 -9.27
C TYR A 35 13.56 -11.68 -9.04
N LEU A 36 14.59 -11.38 -8.25
CA LEU A 36 15.59 -12.34 -7.80
C LEU A 36 15.09 -13.19 -6.60
N PRO A 37 15.83 -14.23 -6.17
CA PRO A 37 15.43 -15.10 -5.06
C PRO A 37 15.20 -14.39 -3.72
N ASP A 38 15.80 -13.23 -3.52
CA ASP A 38 15.56 -12.38 -2.36
C ASP A 38 14.12 -11.87 -2.28
N LEU A 39 13.44 -11.65 -3.41
CA LEU A 39 12.04 -11.21 -3.47
C LEU A 39 11.05 -12.28 -3.94
N THR A 40 11.53 -13.50 -4.22
CA THR A 40 10.70 -14.64 -4.61
C THR A 40 10.81 -15.84 -3.66
N GLY A 41 11.82 -15.88 -2.80
CA GLY A 41 12.13 -17.02 -1.94
C GLY A 41 11.28 -17.15 -0.66
N GLY A 42 10.39 -16.20 -0.37
CA GLY A 42 9.66 -16.14 0.90
C GLY A 42 10.50 -15.58 2.06
N SER A 43 11.39 -14.64 1.74
CA SER A 43 12.30 -14.00 2.69
C SER A 43 11.61 -12.92 3.54
N ARG A 44 12.31 -12.38 4.55
CA ARG A 44 11.83 -11.23 5.34
C ARG A 44 11.79 -9.95 4.50
N GLU A 45 12.72 -9.82 3.58
CA GLU A 45 12.86 -8.72 2.64
C GLU A 45 11.67 -8.69 1.68
N GLN A 46 11.27 -9.86 1.16
CA GLN A 46 10.05 -10.01 0.37
C GLN A 46 8.82 -9.60 1.19
N ALA A 47 8.71 -10.05 2.44
CA ALA A 47 7.58 -9.69 3.29
C ALA A 47 7.46 -8.18 3.49
N PHE A 48 8.59 -7.50 3.71
CA PHE A 48 8.66 -6.05 3.81
C PHE A 48 8.19 -5.36 2.52
N VAL A 49 8.69 -5.77 1.35
CA VAL A 49 8.31 -5.15 0.07
C VAL A 49 6.82 -5.31 -0.22
N TYR A 50 6.22 -6.47 0.07
CA TYR A 50 4.77 -6.68 -0.09
C TYR A 50 3.95 -5.75 0.82
N ALA A 51 4.36 -5.61 2.09
CA ALA A 51 3.71 -4.69 3.02
C ALA A 51 3.86 -3.23 2.57
N LEU A 52 5.07 -2.81 2.18
CA LEU A 52 5.36 -1.46 1.72
C LEU A 52 4.56 -1.12 0.44
N ALA A 53 4.54 -2.02 -0.54
CA ALA A 53 3.80 -1.83 -1.78
C ALA A 53 2.29 -1.71 -1.55
N SER A 54 1.71 -2.58 -0.71
CA SER A 54 0.27 -2.51 -0.42
C SER A 54 -0.09 -1.24 0.37
N SER A 55 0.77 -0.84 1.33
CA SER A 55 0.63 0.42 2.06
C SER A 55 0.67 1.64 1.14
N ALA A 56 1.66 1.72 0.25
CA ALA A 56 1.84 2.83 -0.67
C ALA A 56 0.68 2.97 -1.66
N ILE A 57 0.17 1.84 -2.20
CA ILE A 57 -1.00 1.87 -3.09
C ILE A 57 -2.23 2.40 -2.34
N THR A 58 -2.48 1.91 -1.11
CA THR A 58 -3.58 2.42 -0.28
C THR A 58 -3.48 3.93 -0.09
N GLN A 59 -2.31 4.43 0.31
CA GLN A 59 -2.11 5.87 0.55
C GLN A 59 -2.25 6.70 -0.74
N ALA A 60 -1.60 6.29 -1.82
CA ALA A 60 -1.62 7.01 -3.08
C ALA A 60 -3.04 7.10 -3.67
N VAL A 61 -3.82 6.02 -3.57
CA VAL A 61 -5.20 6.01 -4.05
C VAL A 61 -6.12 6.84 -3.16
N SER A 62 -6.00 6.73 -1.84
CA SER A 62 -6.77 7.56 -0.91
C SER A 62 -6.56 9.05 -1.14
N LYS A 63 -5.31 9.46 -1.40
CA LYS A 63 -4.97 10.85 -1.74
C LYS A 63 -5.42 11.25 -3.15
N ALA A 64 -5.37 10.34 -4.11
CA ALA A 64 -5.91 10.60 -5.44
C ALA A 64 -7.43 10.85 -5.40
N CYS A 65 -8.14 10.22 -4.46
CA CYS A 65 -9.58 10.43 -4.24
C CYS A 65 -9.89 11.84 -3.73
N SER A 66 -9.18 12.32 -2.70
CA SER A 66 -9.42 13.66 -2.13
C SER A 66 -9.04 14.79 -3.09
N VAL A 67 -8.00 14.61 -3.90
CA VAL A 67 -7.58 15.58 -4.92
C VAL A 67 -8.47 15.54 -6.16
N GLY A 68 -9.35 14.52 -6.29
CA GLY A 68 -10.27 14.39 -7.42
C GLY A 68 -9.64 13.86 -8.72
N VAL A 69 -8.49 13.17 -8.62
CA VAL A 69 -7.80 12.58 -9.78
C VAL A 69 -8.55 11.35 -10.31
N THR A 70 -9.23 10.61 -9.44
CA THR A 70 -9.95 9.37 -9.79
C THR A 70 -11.46 9.55 -9.64
N PRO A 71 -12.27 9.36 -10.70
CA PRO A 71 -13.70 9.71 -10.69
C PRO A 71 -14.60 8.75 -9.89
N LYS A 72 -14.05 7.64 -9.39
CA LYS A 72 -14.82 6.58 -8.69
C LYS A 72 -14.89 6.77 -7.17
N CYS A 73 -14.20 7.78 -6.64
CA CYS A 73 -14.13 8.09 -5.21
C CYS A 73 -14.03 9.62 -5.02
N GLY A 74 -14.10 10.07 -3.77
CA GLY A 74 -14.03 11.49 -3.42
C GLY A 74 -13.41 11.70 -2.04
N CYS A 75 -13.90 12.68 -1.29
CA CYS A 75 -13.42 12.95 0.05
C CYS A 75 -13.76 11.81 1.03
N GLY A 76 -12.81 11.52 1.91
CA GLY A 76 -13.03 10.66 3.06
C GLY A 76 -14.09 11.22 4.00
N ARG A 77 -14.66 10.34 4.83
CA ARG A 77 -15.65 10.73 5.84
C ARG A 77 -14.99 11.59 6.91
N LEU A 78 -15.68 12.65 7.33
CA LEU A 78 -15.27 13.42 8.49
C LEU A 78 -15.29 12.51 9.74
N PRO A 79 -14.41 12.77 10.72
CA PRO A 79 -14.42 12.04 11.98
C PRO A 79 -15.75 12.18 12.70
N ASN A 80 -16.19 11.10 13.34
CA ASN A 80 -17.40 11.11 14.19
C ASN A 80 -17.13 11.67 15.59
N GLU A 81 -15.86 11.88 15.96
CA GLU A 81 -15.47 12.44 17.25
C GLU A 81 -15.69 13.95 17.29
N PRO A 82 -16.06 14.55 18.44
CA PRO A 82 -16.21 15.99 18.53
C PRO A 82 -14.84 16.67 18.30
N PRO A 83 -14.80 17.77 17.54
CA PRO A 83 -13.56 18.48 17.30
C PRO A 83 -13.03 19.10 18.61
N PRO A 84 -11.69 19.17 18.81
CA PRO A 84 -11.11 19.74 20.02
C PRO A 84 -11.33 21.26 20.10
N GLY A 85 -11.89 21.73 21.21
CA GLY A 85 -12.08 23.16 21.48
C GLY A 85 -12.95 23.85 20.44
N GLU A 86 -12.45 24.94 19.85
CA GLU A 86 -13.17 25.72 18.83
C GLU A 86 -12.96 25.20 17.39
N PHE A 87 -12.16 24.13 17.22
CA PHE A 87 -11.93 23.53 15.91
C PHE A 87 -13.24 23.01 15.31
N LYS A 88 -13.32 22.98 13.97
CA LYS A 88 -14.42 22.37 13.24
C LYS A 88 -13.86 21.45 12.17
N TRP A 89 -14.35 20.22 12.13
CA TRP A 89 -14.08 19.32 11.03
C TRP A 89 -14.53 19.96 9.71
N GLY A 90 -13.69 19.83 8.69
CA GLY A 90 -13.98 20.39 7.38
C GLY A 90 -12.91 19.99 6.37
N GLY A 91 -13.01 20.57 5.17
CA GLY A 91 -12.12 20.25 4.06
C GLY A 91 -12.41 18.87 3.44
N CYS A 92 -11.46 18.42 2.62
CA CYS A 92 -11.51 17.15 1.94
C CYS A 92 -10.39 16.26 2.45
N GLY A 93 -10.71 15.37 3.40
CA GLY A 93 -9.79 14.34 3.85
C GLY A 93 -9.59 13.27 2.79
N ASP A 94 -8.43 12.61 2.82
CA ASP A 94 -8.14 11.46 1.99
C ASP A 94 -9.12 10.28 2.32
N ASP A 95 -9.56 9.51 1.32
CA ASP A 95 -10.50 8.39 1.53
C ASP A 95 -9.75 7.07 1.81
N VAL A 96 -9.37 6.85 3.09
CA VAL A 96 -8.67 5.60 3.53
C VAL A 96 -9.44 4.37 3.14
N ARG A 97 -10.76 4.39 3.36
CA ARG A 97 -11.61 3.21 3.21
C ARG A 97 -11.60 2.75 1.76
N PHE A 98 -11.77 3.69 0.83
CA PHE A 98 -11.66 3.37 -0.58
C PHE A 98 -10.26 2.88 -0.94
N GLY A 99 -9.21 3.55 -0.45
CA GLY A 99 -7.82 3.15 -0.67
C GLY A 99 -7.52 1.73 -0.19
N THR A 100 -7.96 1.34 1.02
CA THR A 100 -7.77 -0.01 1.56
C THR A 100 -8.46 -1.05 0.69
N ILE A 101 -9.72 -0.84 0.31
CA ILE A 101 -10.49 -1.77 -0.53
C ILE A 101 -9.84 -1.92 -1.90
N PHE A 102 -9.42 -0.79 -2.49
CA PHE A 102 -8.70 -0.79 -3.75
C PHE A 102 -7.36 -1.54 -3.63
N GLY A 103 -6.58 -1.25 -2.59
CA GLY A 103 -5.29 -1.87 -2.32
C GLY A 103 -5.41 -3.38 -2.15
N GLU A 104 -6.37 -3.85 -1.37
CA GLU A 104 -6.67 -5.28 -1.22
C GLU A 104 -7.00 -5.94 -2.55
N THR A 105 -7.94 -5.34 -3.28
CA THR A 105 -8.35 -5.85 -4.59
C THR A 105 -7.16 -5.90 -5.54
N PHE A 106 -6.36 -4.84 -5.61
CA PHE A 106 -5.22 -4.76 -6.52
C PHE A 106 -4.09 -5.74 -6.16
N THR A 107 -3.67 -5.82 -4.90
CA THR A 107 -2.54 -6.66 -4.50
C THR A 107 -2.89 -8.14 -4.41
N ASP A 108 -4.14 -8.49 -4.11
CA ASP A 108 -4.51 -9.87 -3.80
C ASP A 108 -5.15 -10.58 -5.02
N MET A 109 -5.48 -9.84 -6.09
CA MET A 109 -6.00 -10.38 -7.36
C MET A 109 -4.95 -11.07 -8.24
N THR A 110 -3.66 -11.00 -7.93
CA THR A 110 -2.57 -11.41 -8.85
C THR A 110 -2.41 -12.93 -9.08
N THR A 111 -3.36 -13.79 -8.70
CA THR A 111 -3.25 -15.25 -8.87
C THR A 111 -4.18 -15.84 -9.92
N ALA A 112 -3.60 -16.29 -11.04
CA ALA A 112 -4.30 -16.87 -12.18
C ALA A 112 -4.91 -18.28 -11.97
N SER A 113 -4.72 -18.95 -10.81
CA SER A 113 -5.36 -20.24 -10.55
C SER A 113 -5.68 -20.48 -9.07
N ARG A 114 -6.78 -21.20 -8.79
CA ARG A 114 -7.18 -21.61 -7.42
C ARG A 114 -6.06 -22.38 -6.69
N LYS A 115 -5.34 -23.25 -7.39
CA LYS A 115 -4.23 -24.03 -6.81
C LYS A 115 -3.04 -23.15 -6.40
N LYS A 116 -2.77 -22.07 -7.14
CA LYS A 116 -1.72 -21.09 -6.80
C LYS A 116 -2.17 -20.17 -5.65
N ARG A 117 -3.47 -19.86 -5.61
CA ARG A 117 -4.11 -19.07 -4.54
C ARG A 117 -3.96 -19.69 -3.16
N ASP A 118 -4.08 -21.02 -3.07
CA ASP A 118 -4.02 -21.75 -1.80
C ASP A 118 -2.59 -22.19 -1.45
N SER A 119 -1.58 -21.72 -2.20
CA SER A 119 -0.19 -22.01 -1.88
C SER A 119 0.25 -21.27 -0.61
N ARG A 120 1.07 -21.91 0.23
CA ARG A 120 1.61 -21.29 1.46
C ARG A 120 2.27 -19.94 1.22
N ARG A 121 2.99 -19.80 0.10
CA ARG A 121 3.66 -18.56 -0.29
C ARG A 121 2.67 -17.45 -0.61
N GLU A 122 1.59 -17.77 -1.31
CA GLU A 122 0.55 -16.80 -1.63
C GLU A 122 -0.21 -16.34 -0.39
N LEU A 123 -0.53 -17.26 0.52
CA LEU A 123 -1.15 -16.92 1.80
C LEU A 123 -0.26 -15.98 2.63
N MET A 124 1.05 -16.25 2.65
CA MET A 124 2.04 -15.36 3.28
C MET A 124 2.07 -13.98 2.60
N ASN A 125 2.12 -13.93 1.27
CA ASN A 125 2.14 -12.67 0.53
C ASN A 125 0.89 -11.82 0.81
N ARG A 126 -0.30 -12.43 0.83
CA ARG A 126 -1.56 -11.76 1.19
C ARG A 126 -1.55 -11.26 2.62
N HIS A 127 -1.05 -12.06 3.55
CA HIS A 127 -0.87 -11.64 4.94
C HIS A 127 0.03 -10.40 5.02
N ASN A 128 1.19 -10.42 4.35
CA ASN A 128 2.12 -9.29 4.34
C ASN A 128 1.49 -8.02 3.74
N SER A 129 0.78 -8.15 2.61
CA SER A 129 0.01 -7.04 2.03
C SER A 129 -1.06 -6.52 2.98
N ALA A 130 -1.81 -7.40 3.65
CA ALA A 130 -2.84 -7.02 4.62
C ALA A 130 -2.25 -6.26 5.82
N VAL A 131 -1.07 -6.66 6.30
CA VAL A 131 -0.33 -5.92 7.33
C VAL A 131 0.01 -4.51 6.84
N GLY A 132 0.51 -4.38 5.61
CA GLY A 132 0.80 -3.08 4.99
C GLY A 132 -0.42 -2.14 4.97
N ARG A 133 -1.57 -2.65 4.53
CA ARG A 133 -2.83 -1.88 4.54
C ARG A 133 -3.25 -1.51 5.96
N LYS A 134 -3.10 -2.43 6.92
CA LYS A 134 -3.46 -2.18 8.31
C LYS A 134 -2.63 -1.07 8.94
N VAL A 135 -1.33 -1.05 8.65
CA VAL A 135 -0.43 0.03 9.10
C VAL A 135 -0.86 1.38 8.51
N SER A 136 -1.26 1.44 7.23
CA SER A 136 -1.83 2.66 6.66
C SER A 136 -3.05 3.12 7.45
N GLU A 137 -4.02 2.26 7.76
CA GLU A 137 -5.18 2.65 8.56
C GLU A 137 -4.81 3.17 9.96
N MET A 138 -3.81 2.57 10.61
CA MET A 138 -3.40 2.95 11.97
C MET A 138 -2.56 4.22 12.04
N THR A 139 -1.78 4.51 11.00
CA THR A 139 -0.90 5.69 10.94
C THR A 139 -1.63 6.95 10.51
N TRP A 140 -2.82 6.79 9.94
CA TRP A 140 -3.64 7.91 9.52
C TRP A 140 -4.17 8.71 10.69
N LYS A 141 -3.92 10.02 10.61
CA LYS A 141 -4.30 10.98 11.64
C LYS A 141 -5.36 11.91 11.08
N THR A 142 -6.30 12.26 11.94
CA THR A 142 -7.11 13.45 11.76
C THR A 142 -6.17 14.67 11.84
N ARG A 143 -6.14 15.48 10.78
CA ARG A 143 -5.36 16.72 10.73
C ARG A 143 -6.24 17.90 11.10
#